data_AF-A0A6L5XVS2-F1
#
_entry.id   AF-A0A6L5XVS2-F1
#
_cell.length_a   1.000
_cell.length_b   1.000
_cell.length_c   1.000
_cell.angle_alpha   90.00
_cell.angle_beta   90.00
_cell.angle_gamma   90.00
#
_symmetry.space_group_name_H-M   'P 1'
#
loop_
_entity.id
_entity.type
_entity.pdbx_description
1 polymer ?
#
loop_
_entity_poly.entity_id
_entity_poly.type
_entity_poly.pdbx_seq_one_letter_code
_entity_poly.pdbx_strand_id
1 'polypeptide(L)'
;METIKNYLETMFSNLPLSEEVRRAKEELLTMMEDKYYELKKEGKTENEAIGTVIREFGNLDELKEILGITNEFEEKENTRFVSIETVEEYIQVAIKMSKRIALGVFLCICSPVLLIVLGGLAEYGFGDENSMALGGLIVLLVFVAVAVVLFIFSGMKLEKYNYLKNERFQIDFSTKQYVLKEKEAYRSTQTLFVAIGVALCILSVIPILVTGVLFEEIEFLTVIGVGVFLILVATGVTLFIISGSRMESYKVILQEEEFTQEKKEMKENKLVQTVAGIYWPVIVCIYLGWSFLTFDWHITWIIWPLAGILFGAITVICNIVDEKHKIKG
;
A
#
# COMPACT_ATOMS: atom_id res chain seq x y z
N MET A 1 30.41 -12.84 37.70
CA MET A 1 29.79 -11.68 37.00
C MET A 1 29.67 -11.88 35.49
N GLU A 2 30.73 -12.26 34.79
CA GLU A 2 30.72 -12.46 33.33
C GLU A 2 29.68 -13.50 32.86
N THR A 3 29.45 -14.55 33.67
CA THR A 3 28.43 -15.57 33.42
C THR A 3 27.00 -15.02 33.39
N ILE A 4 26.66 -14.07 34.26
CA ILE A 4 25.32 -13.44 34.31
C ILE A 4 25.10 -12.61 33.05
N LYS A 5 26.12 -11.86 32.61
CA LYS A 5 26.07 -11.07 31.38
C LYS A 5 25.91 -11.95 30.14
N ASN A 6 26.65 -13.04 30.05
CA ASN A 6 26.53 -14.00 28.93
C ASN A 6 25.17 -14.70 28.90
N TYR A 7 24.61 -15.00 30.07
CA TYR A 7 23.25 -15.54 30.17
C TYR A 7 22.21 -14.54 29.62
N LEU A 8 22.28 -13.28 30.06
CA LEU A 8 21.44 -12.18 29.57
C LEU A 8 21.59 -11.96 28.05
N GLU A 9 22.81 -11.99 27.52
CA GLU A 9 23.06 -11.93 26.07
C GLU A 9 22.34 -13.04 25.32
N THR A 10 22.43 -14.27 25.82
CA THR A 10 21.78 -15.44 25.20
C THR A 10 20.27 -15.33 25.27
N MET A 11 19.75 -14.86 26.41
CA MET A 11 18.32 -14.70 26.66
C MET A 11 17.69 -13.68 25.70
N PHE A 12 18.36 -12.53 25.50
CA PHE A 12 17.89 -11.44 24.63
C PHE A 12 18.33 -11.56 23.16
N SER A 13 19.15 -12.57 22.82
CA SER A 13 19.77 -12.73 21.49
C SER A 13 18.79 -12.73 20.31
N ASN A 14 17.55 -13.16 20.56
CA ASN A 14 16.54 -13.34 19.53
C ASN A 14 15.46 -12.25 19.57
N LEU A 15 15.66 -11.13 20.28
CA LEU A 15 14.72 -10.00 20.32
C LEU A 15 15.16 -8.88 19.37
N PRO A 16 14.22 -8.07 18.84
CA PRO A 16 14.57 -6.92 18.02
C PRO A 16 15.46 -5.94 18.80
N LEU A 17 16.38 -5.25 18.12
CA LEU A 17 17.14 -4.15 18.70
C LEU A 17 16.27 -2.89 18.80
N SER A 18 15.33 -2.87 19.76
CA SER A 18 14.59 -1.67 20.15
C SER A 18 15.23 -1.02 21.38
N GLU A 19 14.97 0.28 21.58
CA GLU A 19 15.36 0.98 22.81
C GLU A 19 14.71 0.37 24.06
N GLU A 20 13.49 -0.15 23.93
CA GLU A 20 12.76 -0.83 25.01
C GLU A 20 13.44 -2.15 25.39
N VAL A 21 13.85 -2.96 24.41
CA VAL A 21 14.60 -4.21 24.65
C VAL A 21 15.96 -3.93 25.29
N ARG A 22 16.65 -2.86 24.86
CA ARG A 22 17.92 -2.44 25.48
C ARG A 22 17.73 -2.03 26.94
N ARG A 23 16.70 -1.22 27.21
CA ARG A 23 16.35 -0.77 28.55
C ARG A 23 15.97 -1.94 29.46
N ALA A 24 15.12 -2.86 28.99
CA ALA A 24 14.74 -4.06 29.71
C ALA A 24 15.94 -4.94 30.04
N LYS A 25 16.90 -5.08 29.11
CA LYS A 25 18.17 -5.81 29.34
C LYS A 25 19.01 -5.14 30.44
N GLU A 26 19.09 -3.81 30.45
CA GLU A 26 19.81 -3.04 31.48
C GLU A 26 19.12 -3.13 32.86
N GLU A 27 17.79 -3.00 32.90
CA GLU A 27 17.00 -3.13 34.14
C GLU A 27 17.12 -4.55 34.72
N LEU A 28 17.00 -5.59 33.89
CA LEU A 28 17.16 -6.97 34.34
C LEU A 28 18.58 -7.27 34.81
N LEU A 29 19.60 -6.75 34.11
CA LEU A 29 20.99 -6.87 34.56
C LEU A 29 21.17 -6.27 35.96
N THR A 30 20.61 -5.08 36.20
CA THR A 30 20.69 -4.41 37.50
C THR A 30 20.04 -5.25 38.61
N MET A 31 18.84 -5.80 38.36
CA MET A 31 18.15 -6.66 39.33
C MET A 31 18.94 -7.94 39.64
N MET A 32 19.54 -8.56 38.63
CA MET A 32 20.37 -9.76 38.80
C MET A 32 21.66 -9.47 39.57
N GLU A 33 22.29 -8.30 39.32
CA GLU A 33 23.48 -7.85 40.04
C GLU A 33 23.18 -7.60 41.52
N ASP A 34 22.10 -6.90 41.83
CA ASP A 34 21.69 -6.62 43.21
C ASP A 34 21.46 -7.92 43.99
N LYS A 35 20.76 -8.88 43.39
CA LYS A 35 20.52 -10.18 44.03
C LYS A 35 21.80 -10.98 44.22
N TYR A 36 22.71 -10.95 43.25
CA TYR A 36 24.02 -11.59 43.37
C TYR A 36 24.82 -11.03 44.56
N TYR A 37 24.83 -9.71 44.75
CA TYR A 37 25.53 -9.09 45.88
C TYR A 37 24.89 -9.37 47.23
N GLU A 38 23.56 -9.50 47.29
CA GLU A 38 22.84 -9.93 48.50
C GLU A 38 23.28 -11.34 48.92
N LEU A 39 23.25 -12.31 48.00
CA LEU A 39 23.67 -13.69 48.26
C LEU A 39 25.15 -13.80 48.66
N LYS A 40 26.00 -12.90 48.14
CA LYS A 40 27.39 -12.79 48.58
C LYS A 40 27.53 -12.29 50.01
N LYS A 41 26.68 -11.37 50.45
CA LYS A 41 26.66 -10.89 51.85
C LYS A 41 26.14 -11.95 52.82
N GLU A 42 25.25 -12.83 52.35
CA GLU A 42 24.77 -14.00 53.10
C GLU A 42 25.81 -15.14 53.20
N GLY A 43 26.97 -14.98 52.56
CA GLY A 43 28.09 -15.93 52.64
C GLY A 43 28.05 -17.04 51.59
N LYS A 44 27.19 -16.95 50.56
CA LYS A 44 27.16 -17.96 49.49
C LYS A 44 28.41 -17.89 48.60
N THR A 45 28.77 -19.04 48.04
CA THR A 45 29.87 -19.13 47.06
C THR A 45 29.47 -18.46 45.73
N GLU A 46 30.44 -18.05 44.90
CA GLU A 46 30.15 -17.36 43.63
C GLU A 46 29.28 -18.20 42.69
N ASN A 47 29.60 -19.49 42.54
CA ASN A 47 28.87 -20.40 41.68
C ASN A 47 27.44 -20.66 42.20
N GLU A 48 27.27 -20.75 43.51
CA GLU A 48 25.96 -20.95 44.15
C GLU A 48 25.08 -19.70 44.04
N ALA A 49 25.67 -18.51 44.21
CA ALA A 49 24.98 -17.25 44.01
C ALA A 49 24.51 -17.09 42.56
N ILE A 50 25.39 -17.32 41.58
CA ILE A 50 25.06 -17.24 40.15
C ILE A 50 23.95 -18.24 39.78
N GLY A 51 24.06 -19.50 40.21
CA GLY A 51 23.04 -20.51 39.93
C GLY A 51 21.69 -20.20 40.58
N THR A 52 21.69 -19.58 41.76
CA THR A 52 20.45 -19.15 42.43
C THR A 52 19.78 -18.02 41.67
N VAL A 53 20.54 -16.98 41.27
CA VAL A 53 20.03 -15.83 40.50
C VAL A 53 19.42 -16.31 39.18
N ILE A 54 20.12 -17.14 38.40
CA ILE A 54 19.60 -17.65 37.11
C ILE A 54 18.27 -18.39 37.30
N ARG A 55 18.12 -19.19 38.37
CA ARG A 55 16.90 -19.94 38.64
C ARG A 55 15.74 -19.04 39.10
N GLU A 56 16.03 -18.00 39.87
CA GLU A 56 15.02 -17.10 40.45
C GLU A 56 14.43 -16.16 39.40
N PHE A 57 15.25 -15.68 38.46
CA PHE A 57 14.78 -14.86 37.35
C PHE A 57 14.19 -15.67 36.18
N GLY A 58 14.39 -16.99 36.15
CA GLY A 58 13.66 -17.88 35.24
C GLY A 58 13.93 -17.62 33.76
N ASN A 59 12.94 -17.90 32.90
CA ASN A 59 13.00 -17.62 31.47
C ASN A 59 12.37 -16.26 31.14
N LEU A 60 12.77 -15.67 30.01
CA LEU A 60 12.31 -14.37 29.54
C LEU A 60 10.78 -14.28 29.36
N ASP A 61 10.10 -15.42 29.14
CA ASP A 61 8.65 -15.53 29.00
C ASP A 61 7.87 -15.12 30.26
N GLU A 62 8.45 -15.31 31.46
CA GLU A 62 7.84 -14.91 32.74
C GLU A 62 8.10 -13.43 33.04
N LEU A 63 9.19 -12.88 32.50
CA LEU A 63 9.63 -11.52 32.76
C LEU A 63 9.11 -10.50 31.76
N LYS A 64 8.60 -10.93 30.59
CA LYS A 64 8.17 -10.03 29.51
C LYS A 64 7.11 -9.01 29.95
N GLU A 65 6.17 -9.44 30.80
CA GLU A 65 5.09 -8.58 31.31
C GLU A 65 5.63 -7.56 32.33
N ILE A 66 6.59 -7.97 33.15
CA ILE A 66 7.22 -7.13 34.18
C ILE A 66 8.15 -6.09 33.53
N LEU A 67 8.87 -6.50 32.47
CA LEU A 67 9.82 -5.66 31.75
C LEU A 67 9.15 -4.76 30.70
N GLY A 68 7.83 -4.89 30.50
CA GLY A 68 7.07 -4.10 29.52
C GLY A 68 7.40 -4.45 28.06
N ILE A 69 8.03 -5.60 27.80
CA ILE A 69 8.48 -6.03 26.47
C ILE A 69 7.54 -7.04 25.81
N THR A 70 6.31 -7.19 26.33
CA THR A 70 5.31 -8.14 25.81
C THR A 70 5.01 -7.90 24.34
N ASN A 71 4.96 -6.62 23.93
CA ASN A 71 4.70 -6.25 22.54
C ASN A 71 5.85 -6.69 21.62
N GLU A 72 7.10 -6.63 22.04
CA GLU A 72 8.28 -6.95 21.24
C GLU A 72 8.43 -8.46 21.04
N PHE A 73 7.92 -9.25 21.99
CA PHE A 73 7.77 -10.70 21.84
C PHE A 73 6.63 -11.06 20.87
N GLU A 74 5.46 -10.42 20.99
CA GLU A 74 4.35 -10.59 20.04
C GLU A 74 4.72 -10.08 18.64
N GLU A 75 5.52 -9.02 18.55
CA GLU A 75 6.06 -8.47 17.30
C GLU A 75 7.04 -9.44 16.66
N LYS A 76 7.90 -10.10 17.44
CA LYS A 76 8.80 -11.15 16.94
C LYS A 76 8.01 -12.34 16.39
N GLU A 77 7.00 -12.82 17.11
CA GLU A 77 6.16 -13.94 16.65
C GLU A 77 5.39 -13.60 15.36
N ASN A 78 5.02 -12.33 15.17
CA ASN A 78 4.29 -11.87 13.98
C ASN A 78 5.18 -11.36 12.84
N THR A 79 6.49 -11.14 13.05
CA THR A 79 7.40 -10.72 11.95
C THR A 79 7.74 -11.89 11.03
N ARG A 80 7.07 -11.94 9.89
CA ARG A 80 7.36 -12.92 8.85
C ARG A 80 8.71 -12.63 8.19
N PHE A 81 9.61 -13.61 8.19
CA PHE A 81 10.84 -13.52 7.39
C PHE A 81 10.53 -13.85 5.93
N VAL A 82 10.94 -12.98 5.01
CA VAL A 82 10.67 -13.13 3.57
C VAL A 82 11.98 -13.44 2.86
N SER A 83 12.01 -14.58 2.16
CA SER A 83 13.20 -15.01 1.42
C SER A 83 13.40 -14.20 0.13
N ILE A 84 14.63 -14.19 -0.38
CA ILE A 84 14.95 -13.52 -1.64
C ILE A 84 14.12 -14.06 -2.81
N GLU A 85 13.86 -15.38 -2.85
CA GLU A 85 13.04 -16.00 -3.89
C GLU A 85 11.60 -15.47 -3.87
N THR A 86 11.05 -15.24 -2.67
CA THR A 86 9.71 -14.69 -2.50
C THR A 86 9.65 -13.23 -2.96
N VAL A 87 10.69 -12.45 -2.67
CA VAL A 87 10.84 -11.06 -3.13
C VAL A 87 10.90 -11.00 -4.66
N GLU A 88 11.74 -11.84 -5.28
CA GLU A 88 11.87 -11.91 -6.73
C GLU A 88 10.56 -12.35 -7.39
N GLU A 89 9.90 -13.39 -6.84
CA GLU A 89 8.61 -13.87 -7.33
C GLU A 89 7.55 -12.74 -7.25
N TYR A 90 7.48 -12.03 -6.12
CA TYR A 90 6.57 -10.90 -5.95
C TYR A 90 6.81 -9.80 -6.98
N ILE A 91 8.05 -9.35 -7.17
CA ILE A 91 8.40 -8.28 -8.13
C ILE A 91 8.01 -8.71 -9.55
N GLN A 92 8.28 -9.95 -9.93
CA GLN A 92 7.93 -10.48 -11.24
C GLN A 92 6.41 -10.58 -11.45
N VAL A 93 5.68 -11.06 -10.43
CA VAL A 93 4.21 -11.11 -10.46
C VAL A 93 3.64 -9.70 -10.55
N ALA A 94 4.13 -8.74 -9.77
CA ALA A 94 3.72 -7.34 -9.81
C ALA A 94 3.89 -6.74 -11.20
N ILE A 95 5.07 -6.88 -11.81
CA ILE A 95 5.35 -6.37 -13.17
C ILE A 95 4.49 -7.07 -14.23
N LYS A 96 4.28 -8.38 -14.11
CA LYS A 96 3.49 -9.14 -15.09
C LYS A 96 2.00 -8.81 -15.01
N MET A 97 1.47 -8.68 -13.79
CA MET A 97 0.07 -8.34 -13.58
C MET A 97 -0.21 -6.88 -13.91
N SER A 98 0.72 -5.96 -13.64
CA SER A 98 0.56 -4.55 -14.01
C SER A 98 0.41 -4.34 -15.51
N LYS A 99 1.09 -5.14 -16.36
CA LYS A 99 0.89 -5.11 -17.82
C LYS A 99 -0.54 -5.52 -18.22
N ARG A 100 -1.13 -6.50 -17.53
CA ARG A 100 -2.53 -6.92 -17.77
C ARG A 100 -3.52 -5.87 -17.28
N ILE A 101 -3.24 -5.25 -16.13
CA ILE A 101 -4.03 -4.12 -15.62
C ILE A 101 -3.94 -2.95 -16.60
N ALA A 102 -2.74 -2.59 -17.06
CA ALA A 102 -2.54 -1.52 -18.02
C ALA A 102 -3.29 -1.78 -19.34
N LEU A 103 -3.28 -3.02 -19.84
CA LEU A 103 -4.08 -3.43 -20.99
C LEU A 103 -5.59 -3.29 -20.72
N GLY A 104 -6.08 -3.69 -19.55
CA GLY A 104 -7.48 -3.51 -19.18
C GLY A 104 -7.88 -2.03 -19.16
N VAL A 105 -7.06 -1.17 -18.55
CA VAL A 105 -7.31 0.28 -18.52
C VAL A 105 -7.27 0.87 -19.93
N PHE A 106 -6.32 0.44 -20.78
CA PHE A 106 -6.27 0.84 -22.18
C PHE A 106 -7.56 0.49 -22.91
N LEU A 107 -8.06 -0.74 -22.75
CA LEU A 107 -9.32 -1.18 -23.35
C LEU A 107 -10.51 -0.36 -22.85
N CYS A 108 -10.56 -0.02 -21.56
CA CYS A 108 -11.62 0.85 -21.01
C CYS A 108 -11.59 2.25 -21.64
N ILE A 109 -10.42 2.89 -21.72
CA ILE A 109 -10.28 4.24 -22.30
C ILE A 109 -10.60 4.24 -23.80
N CYS A 110 -10.21 3.19 -24.52
CA CYS A 110 -10.48 3.05 -25.95
C CYS A 110 -11.89 2.53 -26.27
N SER A 111 -12.62 1.99 -25.30
CA SER A 111 -13.94 1.38 -25.51
C SER A 111 -14.98 2.29 -26.18
N PRO A 112 -15.10 3.60 -25.86
CA PRO A 112 -16.06 4.47 -26.53
C PRO A 112 -15.59 4.95 -27.91
N VAL A 113 -14.34 4.73 -28.31
CA VAL A 113 -13.80 5.26 -29.59
C VAL A 113 -14.63 4.77 -30.77
N LEU A 114 -14.95 3.49 -30.83
CA LEU A 114 -15.74 2.95 -31.94
C LEU A 114 -17.18 3.46 -31.91
N LEU A 115 -17.78 3.61 -30.72
CA LEU A 115 -19.12 4.17 -30.56
C LEU A 115 -19.17 5.63 -31.07
N ILE A 116 -18.17 6.44 -30.71
CA ILE A 116 -18.06 7.84 -31.14
C ILE A 116 -17.88 7.92 -32.67
N VAL A 117 -16.99 7.10 -33.24
CA VAL A 117 -16.73 7.11 -34.70
C VAL A 117 -17.93 6.61 -35.49
N LEU A 118 -18.60 5.55 -35.05
CA LEU A 118 -19.81 5.04 -35.71
C LEU A 118 -20.99 6.03 -35.58
N GLY A 119 -21.14 6.69 -34.43
CA GLY A 119 -22.12 7.75 -34.25
C GLY A 119 -21.91 8.90 -35.25
N GLY A 120 -20.67 9.39 -35.37
CA GLY A 120 -20.35 10.43 -36.35
C GLY A 120 -20.53 9.98 -37.82
N LEU A 121 -20.31 8.70 -38.14
CA LEU A 121 -20.61 8.16 -39.48
C LEU A 121 -22.11 8.14 -39.78
N ALA A 122 -22.93 7.78 -38.80
CA ALA A 122 -24.39 7.75 -38.95
C ALA A 122 -24.97 9.14 -39.24
N GLU A 123 -24.47 10.18 -38.56
CA GLU A 123 -24.87 11.57 -38.81
C GLU A 123 -24.58 12.03 -40.25
N TYR A 124 -23.51 11.51 -40.86
CA TYR A 124 -23.15 11.75 -42.26
C TYR A 124 -23.96 10.89 -43.27
N GLY A 125 -24.95 10.14 -42.80
CA GLY A 125 -25.84 9.32 -43.63
C GLY A 125 -25.23 7.97 -44.04
N PHE A 126 -24.09 7.58 -43.49
CA PHE A 126 -23.49 6.26 -43.74
C PHE A 126 -24.11 5.19 -42.82
N GLY A 127 -25.40 4.90 -42.98
CA GLY A 127 -26.09 3.80 -42.28
C GLY A 127 -27.23 4.25 -41.37
N ASP A 128 -27.93 3.26 -40.80
CA ASP A 128 -29.01 3.48 -39.84
C ASP A 128 -28.43 3.82 -38.46
N GLU A 129 -28.86 4.95 -37.89
CA GLU A 129 -28.38 5.50 -36.61
C GLU A 129 -28.51 4.49 -35.46
N ASN A 130 -29.67 3.84 -35.37
CA ASN A 130 -29.94 2.85 -34.32
C ASN A 130 -29.02 1.64 -34.42
N SER A 131 -28.82 1.14 -35.64
CA SER A 131 -27.96 -0.02 -35.90
C SER A 131 -26.48 0.27 -35.60
N MET A 132 -26.00 1.46 -35.96
CA MET A 132 -24.62 1.89 -35.70
C MET A 132 -24.35 2.14 -34.22
N ALA A 133 -25.27 2.83 -33.53
CA ALA A 133 -25.18 3.07 -32.10
C ALA A 133 -25.18 1.74 -31.32
N LEU A 134 -26.06 0.80 -31.69
CA LEU A 134 -26.10 -0.53 -31.09
C LEU A 134 -24.79 -1.30 -31.31
N GLY A 135 -24.23 -1.27 -32.53
CA GLY A 135 -22.95 -1.91 -32.83
C GLY A 135 -21.80 -1.34 -32.00
N GLY A 136 -21.70 -0.01 -31.90
CA GLY A 136 -20.71 0.67 -31.07
C GLY A 136 -20.85 0.32 -29.58
N LEU A 137 -22.09 0.27 -29.09
CA LEU A 137 -22.38 -0.08 -27.70
C LEU A 137 -21.99 -1.52 -27.37
N ILE A 138 -22.27 -2.48 -28.27
CA ILE A 138 -21.88 -3.89 -28.09
C ILE A 138 -20.36 -4.00 -27.96
N VAL A 139 -19.59 -3.34 -28.84
CA VAL A 139 -18.13 -3.39 -28.78
C VAL A 139 -17.59 -2.73 -27.51
N LEU A 140 -18.16 -1.59 -27.10
CA LEU A 140 -17.83 -0.93 -25.85
C LEU A 140 -18.00 -1.89 -24.67
N LEU A 141 -19.17 -2.55 -24.56
CA LEU A 141 -19.47 -3.50 -23.49
C LEU A 141 -18.53 -4.72 -23.51
N VAL A 142 -18.18 -5.23 -24.70
CA VAL A 142 -17.21 -6.33 -24.84
C VAL A 142 -15.83 -5.92 -24.34
N PHE A 143 -15.35 -4.73 -24.69
CA PHE A 143 -14.05 -4.23 -24.23
C PHE A 143 -14.01 -4.07 -22.71
N VAL A 144 -15.07 -3.51 -22.13
CA VAL A 144 -15.21 -3.39 -20.67
C VAL A 144 -15.25 -4.77 -20.01
N ALA A 145 -16.01 -5.72 -20.55
CA ALA A 145 -16.08 -7.08 -20.01
C ALA A 145 -14.70 -7.77 -20.01
N VAL A 146 -13.94 -7.65 -21.10
CA VAL A 146 -12.57 -8.18 -21.20
C VAL A 146 -11.64 -7.49 -20.18
N ALA A 147 -11.74 -6.17 -20.04
CA ALA A 147 -10.94 -5.41 -19.08
C ALA A 147 -11.22 -5.86 -17.63
N VAL A 148 -12.48 -6.04 -17.25
CA VAL A 148 -12.87 -6.53 -15.92
C VAL A 148 -12.28 -7.92 -15.65
N VAL A 149 -12.34 -8.83 -16.62
CA VAL A 149 -11.72 -10.16 -16.49
C VAL A 149 -10.20 -10.03 -16.26
N LEU A 150 -9.51 -9.15 -16.98
CA LEU A 150 -8.08 -8.89 -16.77
C LEU A 150 -7.79 -8.33 -15.37
N PHE A 151 -8.64 -7.45 -14.84
CA PHE A 151 -8.51 -6.90 -13.49
C PHE A 151 -8.71 -7.96 -12.42
N ILE A 152 -9.73 -8.81 -12.53
CA ILE A 152 -10.01 -9.88 -11.58
C ILE A 152 -8.83 -10.86 -11.52
N PHE A 153 -8.38 -11.38 -12.67
CA PHE A 153 -7.26 -12.33 -12.69
C PHE A 153 -5.95 -11.71 -12.18
N SER A 154 -5.72 -10.43 -12.45
CA SER A 154 -4.54 -9.72 -11.97
C SER A 154 -4.61 -9.48 -10.46
N GLY A 155 -5.77 -9.03 -9.97
CA GLY A 155 -6.04 -8.77 -8.56
C GLY A 155 -5.88 -10.01 -7.70
N MET A 156 -6.50 -11.13 -8.09
CA MET A 156 -6.39 -12.41 -7.37
C MET A 156 -4.94 -12.90 -7.25
N LYS A 157 -4.10 -12.67 -8.27
CA LYS A 157 -2.68 -13.06 -8.22
C LYS A 157 -1.84 -12.16 -7.31
N LEU A 158 -2.18 -10.87 -7.25
CA LEU A 158 -1.53 -9.92 -6.35
C LEU A 158 -1.97 -10.12 -4.90
N GLU A 159 -3.20 -10.58 -4.68
CA GLU A 159 -3.78 -10.82 -3.35
C GLU A 159 -2.95 -11.79 -2.51
N LYS A 160 -2.35 -12.82 -3.13
CA LYS A 160 -1.38 -13.75 -2.49
C LYS A 160 -0.25 -13.00 -1.75
N TYR A 161 0.10 -11.80 -2.19
CA TYR A 161 1.20 -10.99 -1.66
C TYR A 161 0.73 -9.76 -0.88
N ASN A 162 -0.56 -9.63 -0.59
CA ASN A 162 -1.08 -8.48 0.17
C ASN A 162 -0.44 -8.34 1.57
N TYR A 163 0.01 -9.46 2.16
CA TYR A 163 0.76 -9.44 3.41
C TYR A 163 2.03 -8.57 3.31
N LEU A 164 2.71 -8.51 2.16
CA LEU A 164 3.88 -7.63 1.97
C LEU A 164 3.50 -6.15 2.04
N LYS A 165 2.28 -5.79 1.66
CA LYS A 165 1.78 -4.41 1.69
C LYS A 165 1.20 -4.00 3.04
N ASN A 166 0.67 -4.95 3.79
CA ASN A 166 -0.13 -4.65 4.99
C ASN A 166 0.54 -5.09 6.29
N GLU A 167 1.24 -6.22 6.28
CA GLU A 167 1.83 -6.82 7.48
C GLU A 167 3.31 -6.41 7.62
N ARG A 168 3.83 -6.56 8.84
CA ARG A 168 5.26 -6.41 9.14
C ARG A 168 6.03 -7.63 8.64
N PHE A 169 7.18 -7.39 8.01
CA PHE A 169 8.07 -8.46 7.58
C PHE A 169 9.53 -8.01 7.66
N GLN A 170 10.44 -8.97 7.72
CA GLN A 170 11.87 -8.72 7.68
C GLN A 170 12.50 -9.39 6.46
N ILE A 171 13.53 -8.74 5.92
CA ILE A 171 14.37 -9.24 4.83
C ILE A 171 15.83 -9.15 5.26
N ASP A 172 16.68 -10.04 4.76
CA ASP A 172 18.11 -9.98 5.02
C ASP A 172 18.78 -8.77 4.34
N PHE A 173 19.97 -8.43 4.83
CA PHE A 173 20.74 -7.30 4.31
C PHE A 173 21.08 -7.46 2.81
N SER A 174 21.39 -8.69 2.36
CA SER A 174 21.76 -8.95 0.96
C SER A 174 20.56 -8.71 0.03
N THR A 175 19.38 -9.18 0.41
CA THR A 175 18.12 -8.94 -0.30
C THR A 175 17.79 -7.45 -0.36
N LYS A 176 17.97 -6.72 0.75
CA LYS A 176 17.76 -5.26 0.77
C LYS A 176 18.70 -4.54 -0.21
N GLN A 177 19.99 -4.90 -0.23
CA GLN A 177 20.97 -4.33 -1.16
C GLN A 177 20.64 -4.66 -2.63
N TYR A 178 20.20 -5.90 -2.90
CA TYR A 178 19.74 -6.32 -4.22
C TYR A 178 18.59 -5.44 -4.73
N VAL A 179 17.53 -5.26 -3.92
CA VAL A 179 16.36 -4.45 -4.29
C VAL A 179 16.72 -2.97 -4.46
N LEU A 180 17.59 -2.43 -3.60
CA LEU A 180 18.07 -1.05 -3.73
C LEU A 180 18.79 -0.83 -5.06
N LYS A 181 19.69 -1.74 -5.44
CA LYS A 181 20.41 -1.68 -6.71
C LYS A 181 19.46 -1.75 -7.93
N GLU A 182 18.51 -2.67 -7.91
CA GLU A 182 17.49 -2.80 -8.96
C GLU A 182 16.61 -1.54 -9.08
N LYS A 183 16.21 -0.97 -7.94
CA LYS A 183 15.42 0.27 -7.89
C LYS A 183 16.19 1.46 -8.47
N GLU A 184 17.46 1.61 -8.08
CA GLU A 184 18.32 2.67 -8.61
C GLU A 184 18.54 2.53 -10.12
N ALA A 185 18.80 1.31 -10.60
CA ALA A 185 18.93 1.02 -12.03
C ALA A 185 17.64 1.34 -12.80
N TYR A 186 16.47 1.11 -12.18
CA TYR A 186 15.18 1.38 -12.82
C TYR A 186 14.76 2.87 -12.80
N ARG A 187 15.33 3.69 -11.90
CA ARG A 187 14.89 5.09 -11.68
C ARG A 187 14.92 5.95 -12.96
N SER A 188 15.96 5.81 -13.78
CA SER A 188 16.09 6.52 -15.05
C SER A 188 15.00 6.09 -16.05
N THR A 189 14.75 4.79 -16.13
CA THR A 189 13.70 4.22 -16.97
C THR A 189 12.33 4.68 -16.51
N GLN A 190 12.03 4.67 -15.20
CA GLN A 190 10.77 5.18 -14.67
C GLN A 190 10.58 6.66 -15.05
N THR A 191 11.60 7.48 -14.87
CA THR A 191 11.56 8.90 -15.22
C THR A 191 11.24 9.11 -16.70
N LEU A 192 11.85 8.32 -17.58
CA LEU A 192 11.58 8.37 -19.01
C LEU A 192 10.13 7.96 -19.34
N PHE A 193 9.63 6.86 -18.79
CA PHE A 193 8.26 6.41 -19.02
C PHE A 193 7.22 7.43 -18.54
N VAL A 194 7.45 8.04 -17.37
CA VAL A 194 6.60 9.11 -16.85
C VAL A 194 6.67 10.34 -17.75
N ALA A 195 7.87 10.77 -18.16
CA ALA A 195 8.03 11.93 -19.05
C ALA A 195 7.32 11.71 -20.41
N ILE A 196 7.49 10.54 -21.03
CA ILE A 196 6.81 10.18 -22.28
C ILE A 196 5.29 10.13 -22.07
N GLY A 197 4.82 9.52 -20.99
CA GLY A 197 3.38 9.45 -20.68
C GLY A 197 2.76 10.84 -20.53
N VAL A 198 3.41 11.74 -19.78
CA VAL A 198 2.97 13.13 -19.61
C VAL A 198 2.96 13.87 -20.94
N ALA A 199 4.03 13.74 -21.73
CA ALA A 199 4.12 14.35 -23.06
C ALA A 199 3.00 13.86 -23.98
N LEU A 200 2.72 12.55 -24.02
CA LEU A 200 1.62 11.98 -24.81
C LEU A 200 0.26 12.52 -24.38
N CYS A 201 0.00 12.64 -23.08
CA CYS A 201 -1.25 13.22 -22.57
C CYS A 201 -1.40 14.70 -22.97
N ILE A 202 -0.33 15.50 -22.91
CA ILE A 202 -0.38 16.92 -23.33
C ILE A 202 -0.58 17.02 -24.85
N LEU A 203 0.21 16.27 -25.62
CA LEU A 203 0.15 16.29 -27.09
C LEU A 203 -1.13 15.66 -27.65
N SER A 204 -1.85 14.85 -26.86
CA SER A 204 -3.10 14.23 -27.27
C SER A 204 -4.17 15.23 -27.70
N VAL A 205 -4.11 16.47 -27.20
CA VAL A 205 -5.07 17.54 -27.51
C VAL A 205 -4.88 18.09 -28.93
N ILE A 206 -3.69 17.93 -29.52
CA ILE A 206 -3.35 18.45 -30.86
C ILE A 206 -4.30 17.90 -31.94
N PRO A 207 -4.55 16.58 -32.06
CA PRO A 207 -5.54 16.04 -33.00
C PRO A 207 -6.89 16.76 -32.97
N ILE A 208 -7.43 17.05 -31.79
CA ILE A 208 -8.72 17.74 -31.64
C ILE A 208 -8.61 19.19 -32.12
N LEU A 209 -7.55 19.91 -31.73
CA LEU A 209 -7.37 21.31 -32.13
C LEU A 209 -7.15 21.44 -33.65
N VAL A 210 -6.33 20.57 -34.22
CA VAL A 210 -6.05 20.57 -35.66
C VAL A 210 -7.33 20.30 -36.45
N THR A 211 -8.09 19.25 -36.06
CA THR A 211 -9.32 18.88 -36.77
C THR A 211 -10.43 19.91 -36.57
N GLY A 212 -10.65 20.37 -35.34
CA GLY A 212 -11.73 21.33 -35.03
C GLY A 212 -11.49 22.75 -35.53
N VAL A 213 -10.24 23.20 -35.66
CA VAL A 213 -9.93 24.59 -36.10
C VAL A 213 -9.55 24.66 -37.57
N LEU A 214 -8.73 23.74 -38.09
CA LEU A 214 -8.28 23.80 -39.49
C LEU A 214 -9.24 23.15 -40.48
N PHE A 215 -10.11 22.26 -40.00
CA PHE A 215 -11.05 21.49 -40.82
C PHE A 215 -12.49 21.59 -40.29
N GLU A 216 -12.89 22.78 -39.83
CA GLU A 216 -14.21 23.04 -39.25
C GLU A 216 -15.38 22.63 -40.17
N GLU A 217 -15.20 22.68 -41.50
CA GLU A 217 -16.22 22.28 -42.47
C GLU A 217 -16.51 20.76 -42.49
N ILE A 218 -15.64 19.93 -41.89
CA ILE A 218 -15.75 18.48 -41.88
C ILE A 218 -15.85 17.98 -40.43
N GLU A 219 -17.04 18.07 -39.85
CA GLU A 219 -17.35 17.62 -38.48
C GLU A 219 -16.88 16.18 -38.20
N PHE A 220 -16.95 15.28 -39.19
CA PHE A 220 -16.46 13.91 -39.06
C PHE A 220 -14.95 13.81 -38.71
N LEU A 221 -14.12 14.74 -39.19
CA LEU A 221 -12.69 14.75 -38.84
C LEU A 221 -12.48 15.07 -37.35
N THR A 222 -13.32 15.92 -36.77
CA THR A 222 -13.30 16.22 -35.34
C THR A 222 -13.63 14.97 -34.51
N VAL A 223 -14.59 14.15 -34.96
CA VAL A 223 -14.92 12.85 -34.34
C VAL A 223 -13.71 11.90 -34.36
N ILE A 224 -13.01 11.81 -35.49
CA ILE A 224 -11.76 11.04 -35.58
C ILE A 224 -10.70 11.62 -34.65
N GLY A 225 -10.58 12.95 -34.58
CA GLY A 225 -9.66 13.66 -33.68
C GLY A 225 -9.86 13.28 -32.21
N VAL A 226 -11.12 13.16 -31.76
CA VAL A 226 -11.46 12.68 -30.41
C VAL A 226 -11.04 11.22 -30.22
N GLY A 227 -11.24 10.36 -31.23
CA GLY A 227 -10.79 8.97 -31.19
C GLY A 227 -9.27 8.84 -31.03
N VAL A 228 -8.50 9.63 -31.79
CA VAL A 228 -7.03 9.68 -31.69
C VAL A 228 -6.58 10.22 -30.33
N PHE A 229 -7.24 11.27 -29.83
CA PHE A 229 -7.00 11.81 -28.49
C PHE A 229 -7.11 10.72 -27.42
N LEU A 230 -8.20 9.95 -27.41
CA LEU A 230 -8.41 8.89 -26.43
C LEU A 230 -7.33 7.79 -26.50
N ILE A 231 -6.91 7.40 -27.71
CA ILE A 231 -5.85 6.38 -27.91
C ILE A 231 -4.50 6.88 -27.39
N LEU A 232 -4.15 8.15 -27.64
CA LEU A 232 -2.90 8.74 -27.14
C LEU A 232 -2.91 8.84 -25.61
N VAL A 233 -4.03 9.26 -25.02
CA VAL A 233 -4.21 9.27 -23.55
C VAL A 233 -4.10 7.85 -22.98
N ALA A 234 -4.79 6.88 -23.58
CA ALA A 234 -4.73 5.47 -23.14
C ALA A 234 -3.30 4.92 -23.15
N THR A 235 -2.52 5.30 -24.17
CA THR A 235 -1.10 4.93 -24.27
C THR A 235 -0.28 5.57 -23.15
N GLY A 236 -0.46 6.86 -22.87
CA GLY A 236 0.21 7.56 -21.77
C GLY A 236 -0.11 6.92 -20.41
N VAL A 237 -1.39 6.62 -20.15
CA VAL A 237 -1.84 5.95 -18.91
C VAL A 237 -1.24 4.56 -18.76
N THR A 238 -1.12 3.80 -19.85
CA THR A 238 -0.48 2.47 -19.85
C THR A 238 0.98 2.56 -19.37
N LEU A 239 1.73 3.58 -19.80
CA LEU A 239 3.10 3.81 -19.36
C LEU A 239 3.17 4.14 -17.87
N PHE A 240 2.24 4.95 -17.34
CA PHE A 240 2.16 5.25 -15.91
C PHE A 240 1.90 4.00 -15.07
N ILE A 241 0.96 3.13 -15.47
CA ILE A 241 0.63 1.91 -14.72
C ILE A 241 1.83 0.96 -14.68
N ILE A 242 2.45 0.69 -15.84
CA ILE A 242 3.58 -0.25 -15.92
C ILE A 242 4.77 0.26 -15.13
N SER A 243 5.10 1.55 -15.27
CA SER A 243 6.26 2.13 -14.59
C SER A 243 6.03 2.35 -13.09
N GLY A 244 4.83 2.79 -12.72
CA GLY A 244 4.42 3.01 -11.35
C GLY A 244 4.42 1.70 -10.56
N SER A 245 3.80 0.65 -11.08
CA SER A 245 3.69 -0.64 -10.36
C SER A 245 5.05 -1.30 -10.12
N ARG A 246 6.00 -1.19 -11.05
CA ARG A 246 7.37 -1.69 -10.83
C ARG A 246 8.06 -0.91 -9.71
N MET A 247 7.98 0.43 -9.72
CA MET A 247 8.55 1.24 -8.65
C MET A 247 7.87 0.97 -7.29
N GLU A 248 6.55 0.81 -7.28
CA GLU A 248 5.77 0.45 -6.09
C GLU A 248 6.24 -0.88 -5.51
N SER A 249 6.48 -1.91 -6.34
CA SER A 249 6.98 -3.20 -5.84
C SER A 249 8.32 -3.08 -5.11
N TYR A 250 9.21 -2.19 -5.55
CA TYR A 250 10.46 -1.92 -4.84
C TYR A 250 10.23 -1.19 -3.52
N LYS A 251 9.32 -0.19 -3.50
CA LYS A 251 8.97 0.56 -2.29
C LYS A 251 8.29 -0.33 -1.24
N VAL A 252 7.44 -1.27 -1.66
CA VAL A 252 6.79 -2.26 -0.78
C VAL A 252 7.85 -3.10 -0.07
N ILE A 253 8.82 -3.65 -0.82
CA ILE A 253 9.86 -4.52 -0.25
C ILE A 253 10.83 -3.73 0.65
N LEU A 254 11.19 -2.51 0.25
CA LEU A 254 12.04 -1.62 1.05
C LEU A 254 11.32 -0.95 2.21
N GLN A 255 9.99 -1.12 2.32
CA GLN A 255 9.13 -0.54 3.34
C GLN A 255 9.24 0.99 3.40
N GLU A 256 9.19 1.63 2.23
CA GLU A 256 9.29 3.08 2.08
C GLU A 256 7.92 3.77 1.91
N GLU A 257 7.89 5.09 2.11
CA GLU A 257 6.74 5.98 1.88
C GLU A 257 5.47 5.58 2.65
N GLU A 258 4.54 4.88 2.00
CA GLU A 258 3.27 4.42 2.57
C GLU A 258 3.33 2.99 3.12
N PHE A 259 4.44 2.29 2.86
CA PHE A 259 4.70 0.91 3.30
C PHE A 259 5.65 0.85 4.49
N THR A 260 5.96 1.99 5.12
CA THR A 260 6.74 2.03 6.37
C THR A 260 6.00 1.27 7.46
N GLN A 261 6.76 0.68 8.38
CA GLN A 261 6.21 -0.11 9.50
C GLN A 261 5.20 0.70 10.32
N GLU A 262 5.55 1.93 10.68
CA GLU A 262 4.67 2.88 11.38
C GLU A 262 3.30 3.09 10.70
N LYS A 263 3.27 3.21 9.36
CA LYS A 263 2.01 3.40 8.63
C LYS A 263 1.20 2.13 8.49
N LYS A 264 1.86 0.97 8.44
CA LYS A 264 1.19 -0.34 8.48
C LYS A 264 0.54 -0.56 9.85
N GLU A 265 1.25 -0.24 10.91
CA GLU A 265 0.74 -0.30 12.29
C GLU A 265 -0.47 0.61 12.51
N MET A 266 -0.40 1.84 11.98
CA MET A 266 -1.54 2.76 11.99
C MET A 266 -2.79 2.17 11.30
N LYS A 267 -2.60 1.40 10.22
CA LYS A 267 -3.72 0.72 9.52
C LYS A 267 -4.23 -0.51 10.29
N GLU A 268 -3.35 -1.22 11.00
CA GLU A 268 -3.71 -2.38 11.83
C GLU A 268 -4.31 -1.98 13.19
N ASN A 269 -4.21 -0.71 13.58
CA ASN A 269 -4.77 -0.24 14.84
C ASN A 269 -6.28 -0.54 14.92
N LYS A 270 -6.67 -1.40 15.87
CA LYS A 270 -8.05 -1.84 16.10
C LYS A 270 -8.99 -0.67 16.39
N LEU A 271 -8.50 0.37 17.07
CA LEU A 271 -9.29 1.59 17.32
C LEU A 271 -9.59 2.33 16.02
N VAL A 272 -8.57 2.48 15.16
CA VAL A 272 -8.74 3.10 13.84
C VAL A 272 -9.72 2.31 12.98
N GLN A 273 -9.58 0.98 12.92
CA GLN A 273 -10.49 0.12 12.14
C GLN A 273 -11.93 0.18 12.64
N THR A 274 -12.12 0.17 13.97
CA THR A 274 -13.46 0.26 14.58
C THR A 274 -14.11 1.62 14.29
N VAL A 275 -13.35 2.70 14.49
CA VAL A 275 -13.84 4.06 14.21
C VAL A 275 -14.13 4.24 12.72
N ALA A 276 -13.28 3.73 11.83
CA ALA A 276 -13.51 3.75 10.39
C ALA A 276 -14.79 3.01 9.99
N GLY A 277 -15.03 1.83 10.58
CA GLY A 277 -16.22 1.02 10.34
C GLY A 277 -17.53 1.70 10.73
N ILE A 278 -17.50 2.64 11.68
CA ILE A 278 -18.67 3.44 12.07
C ILE A 278 -18.73 4.75 11.27
N TYR A 279 -17.60 5.41 11.11
CA TYR A 279 -17.48 6.72 10.47
C TYR A 279 -18.00 6.73 9.03
N TRP A 280 -17.55 5.79 8.19
CA TRP A 280 -17.90 5.78 6.78
C TRP A 280 -19.41 5.56 6.53
N PRO A 281 -20.08 4.56 7.15
CA PRO A 281 -21.52 4.44 7.05
C PRO A 281 -22.29 5.66 7.53
N VAL A 282 -21.85 6.31 8.62
CA VAL A 282 -22.49 7.53 9.14
C VAL A 282 -22.38 8.68 8.14
N ILE A 283 -21.20 8.91 7.54
CA ILE A 283 -21.02 9.91 6.49
C ILE A 283 -21.90 9.61 5.28
N VAL A 284 -22.01 8.35 4.87
CA VAL A 284 -22.93 7.94 3.79
C VAL A 284 -24.38 8.25 4.15
N CYS A 285 -24.82 7.97 5.38
CA CYS A 285 -26.16 8.32 5.84
C CYS A 285 -26.41 9.84 5.85
N ILE A 286 -25.43 10.64 6.27
CA ILE A 286 -25.51 12.11 6.24
C ILE A 286 -25.60 12.62 4.80
N TYR A 287 -24.73 12.10 3.91
CA TYR A 287 -24.72 12.45 2.50
C TYR A 287 -26.04 12.12 1.82
N LEU A 288 -26.55 10.89 2.00
CA LEU A 288 -27.81 10.47 1.41
C LEU A 288 -29.00 11.22 2.03
N GLY A 289 -29.03 11.37 3.35
CA GLY A 289 -30.09 12.08 4.06
C GLY A 289 -30.21 13.53 3.59
N TRP A 290 -29.09 14.26 3.52
CA TRP A 290 -29.08 15.61 2.98
C TRP A 290 -29.48 15.62 1.50
N SER A 291 -28.85 14.79 0.66
CA SER A 291 -29.10 14.78 -0.79
C SER A 291 -30.56 14.46 -1.14
N PHE A 292 -31.21 13.56 -0.40
CA PHE A 292 -32.64 13.25 -0.63
C PHE A 292 -33.59 14.29 -0.05
N LEU A 293 -33.22 14.99 1.02
CA LEU A 293 -34.05 16.07 1.60
C LEU A 293 -34.03 17.33 0.75
N THR A 294 -32.86 17.71 0.21
CA THR A 294 -32.71 18.96 -0.54
C THR A 294 -32.75 18.77 -2.06
N PHE A 295 -32.59 17.54 -2.56
CA PHE A 295 -32.40 17.24 -3.99
C PHE A 295 -31.23 18.00 -4.65
N ASP A 296 -30.34 18.61 -3.86
CA ASP A 296 -29.22 19.43 -4.32
C ASP A 296 -27.93 18.63 -4.45
N TRP A 297 -27.98 17.54 -5.24
CA TRP A 297 -26.84 16.64 -5.49
C TRP A 297 -25.58 17.36 -6.01
N HIS A 298 -25.76 18.54 -6.61
CA HIS A 298 -24.69 19.38 -7.13
C HIS A 298 -23.85 20.07 -6.03
N ILE A 299 -24.35 20.19 -4.80
CA ILE A 299 -23.62 20.77 -3.65
C ILE A 299 -23.22 19.70 -2.64
N THR A 300 -24.10 18.72 -2.37
CA THR A 300 -23.92 17.76 -1.28
C THR A 300 -22.68 16.87 -1.43
N TRP A 301 -22.10 16.77 -2.62
CA TRP A 301 -20.83 16.06 -2.84
C TRP A 301 -19.66 16.65 -2.03
N ILE A 302 -19.74 17.92 -1.59
CA ILE A 302 -18.72 18.59 -0.75
C ILE A 302 -18.46 17.86 0.58
N ILE A 303 -19.43 17.04 1.03
CA ILE A 303 -19.30 16.19 2.21
C ILE A 303 -18.13 15.21 2.06
N TRP A 304 -17.85 14.71 0.85
CA TRP A 304 -16.79 13.72 0.63
C TRP A 304 -15.38 14.28 0.89
N PRO A 305 -14.97 15.43 0.31
CA PRO A 305 -13.72 16.08 0.69
C PRO A 305 -13.61 16.40 2.18
N LEU A 306 -14.67 16.95 2.78
CA LEU A 306 -14.70 17.28 4.22
C LEU A 306 -14.52 16.02 5.08
N ALA A 307 -15.21 14.94 4.71
CA ALA A 307 -15.12 13.67 5.40
C ALA A 307 -13.72 13.05 5.30
N GLY A 308 -13.05 13.18 4.14
CA GLY A 308 -11.67 12.73 3.99
C GLY A 308 -10.70 13.45 4.93
N ILE A 309 -10.80 14.78 5.02
CA ILE A 309 -9.95 15.60 5.91
C ILE A 309 -10.21 15.26 7.38
N LEU A 310 -11.48 15.18 7.78
CA LEU A 310 -11.89 14.82 9.14
C LEU A 310 -11.39 13.42 9.52
N PHE A 311 -11.49 12.44 8.63
CA PHE A 311 -11.00 11.09 8.89
C PHE A 311 -9.47 11.05 9.08
N GLY A 312 -8.73 11.84 8.29
CA GLY A 312 -7.29 12.01 8.48
C GLY A 312 -6.94 12.57 9.87
N ALA A 313 -7.70 13.54 10.37
CA ALA A 313 -7.50 14.06 11.72
C ALA A 313 -7.86 13.02 12.80
N ILE A 314 -8.98 12.30 12.62
CA ILE A 314 -9.44 11.26 13.54
C ILE A 314 -8.41 10.13 13.66
N THR A 315 -7.84 9.69 12.55
CA THR A 315 -6.83 8.63 12.55
C THR A 315 -5.56 9.02 13.32
N VAL A 316 -5.10 10.27 13.18
CA VAL A 316 -3.97 10.79 13.97
C VAL A 316 -4.30 10.81 15.47
N ILE A 317 -5.51 11.26 15.83
CA ILE A 317 -5.95 11.29 17.23
C ILE A 317 -6.04 9.89 17.82
N CYS A 318 -6.63 8.93 17.08
CA CYS A 318 -6.74 7.54 17.52
C CYS A 318 -5.37 6.93 17.81
N ASN A 319 -4.37 7.19 16.97
CA ASN A 319 -3.00 6.72 17.23
C ASN A 319 -2.39 7.31 18.49
N ILE A 320 -2.51 8.63 18.70
CA ILE A 320 -1.97 9.29 19.91
C ILE A 320 -2.63 8.73 21.19
N VAL A 321 -3.93 8.41 21.12
CA VAL A 321 -4.66 7.83 22.25
C VAL A 321 -4.20 6.40 22.53
N ASP A 322 -3.96 5.60 21.49
CA ASP A 322 -3.49 4.22 21.61
C ASP A 322 -2.06 4.17 22.20
N GLU A 323 -1.15 5.03 21.73
CA GLU A 323 0.20 5.18 22.30
C GLU A 323 0.15 5.54 23.79
N LYS A 324 -0.71 6.48 24.18
CA LYS A 324 -0.88 6.86 25.60
C LYS A 324 -1.44 5.74 26.46
N HIS A 325 -2.25 4.84 25.89
CA HIS A 325 -2.78 3.69 26.60
C HIS A 325 -1.71 2.62 26.79
N LYS A 326 -0.82 2.40 25.81
CA LYS A 326 0.35 1.51 25.93
C LYS A 326 1.37 1.99 26.97
N ILE A 327 1.56 3.30 27.13
CA ILE A 327 2.52 3.86 28.11
C ILE A 327 2.02 3.78 29.57
N LYS A 328 0.71 3.57 29.79
CA LYS A 328 0.09 3.56 31.12
C LYS A 328 -0.30 2.17 31.64
N GLY A 329 -0.26 1.14 30.79
CA GLY A 329 -0.48 -0.26 31.16
C GLY A 329 0.83 -0.89 31.60
#